data_AF-A0A7Y0LCB1-F1
#
_entry.id   AF-A0A7Y0LCB1-F1
#
_cell.length_a   1.000
_cell.length_b   1.000
_cell.length_c   1.000
_cell.angle_alpha   90.00
_cell.angle_beta   90.00
_cell.angle_gamma   90.00
#
_symmetry.space_group_name_H-M   'P 1'
#
loop_
_entity.id
_entity.type
_entity.pdbx_description
1 polymer ?
#
loop_
_entity_poly.entity_id
_entity_poly.type
_entity_poly.pdbx_seq_one_letter_code
_entity_poly.pdbx_strand_id
1 'polypeptide(L)'
;MLSKGRIDGILEYWPTMISAYQPEQLNNFKRHELSEAQNFIFGHLVCSKSQIGAAVIALFDQTMRRSEYFEEIVVQHKLSMPVEEFSAIENALTDIYKESPK
;
A
#
# COMPACT_ATOMS: atom_id res chain seq x y z
N MET A 1 14.69 -17.76 1.46
CA MET A 1 16.00 -17.68 2.13
C MET A 1 15.82 -17.75 3.64
N LEU A 2 14.94 -16.91 4.20
CA LEU A 2 14.57 -16.90 5.61
C LEU A 2 14.06 -18.27 6.12
N SER A 3 13.05 -18.86 5.46
CA SER A 3 12.51 -20.18 5.83
C SER A 3 13.47 -21.36 5.69
N LYS A 4 14.57 -21.18 4.97
CA LYS A 4 15.62 -22.19 4.81
C LYS A 4 16.80 -21.94 5.76
N GLY A 5 16.68 -21.00 6.71
CA GLY A 5 17.74 -20.63 7.65
C GLY A 5 19.00 -20.07 7.00
N ARG A 6 18.90 -19.54 5.78
CA ARG A 6 20.07 -19.00 5.05
C ARG A 6 20.39 -17.55 5.40
N ILE A 7 19.46 -16.86 6.05
CA ILE A 7 19.58 -15.49 6.55
C ILE A 7 18.74 -15.38 7.82
N ASP A 8 19.15 -14.51 8.74
CA ASP A 8 18.54 -14.37 10.07
C ASP A 8 17.36 -13.38 10.11
N GLY A 9 17.21 -12.56 9.07
CA GLY A 9 16.17 -11.55 8.99
C GLY A 9 15.95 -11.05 7.57
N ILE A 10 14.79 -10.45 7.35
CA ILE A 10 14.37 -9.82 6.11
C ILE A 10 13.62 -8.53 6.47
N LEU A 11 13.86 -7.46 5.71
CA LEU A 11 13.02 -6.27 5.69
C LEU A 11 12.28 -6.24 4.35
N GLU A 12 10.95 -6.28 4.37
CA GLU A 12 10.12 -6.33 3.15
C GLU A 12 8.99 -5.33 3.21
N TYR A 13 8.49 -4.97 2.03
CA TYR A 13 7.34 -4.09 1.89
C TYR A 13 6.05 -4.86 2.13
N TRP A 14 5.16 -4.36 2.99
CA TRP A 14 3.97 -5.10 3.43
C TRP A 14 3.11 -5.65 2.26
N PRO A 15 2.82 -4.89 1.19
CA PRO A 15 2.11 -5.40 0.02
C PRO A 15 2.73 -6.62 -0.67
N THR A 16 4.05 -6.84 -0.59
CA THR A 16 4.67 -8.05 -1.14
C THR A 16 4.43 -9.27 -0.24
N MET A 17 4.08 -9.05 1.04
CA MET A 17 3.76 -10.11 1.99
C MET A 17 2.33 -10.65 1.83
N ILE A 18 1.37 -9.77 1.50
CA ILE A 18 -0.07 -10.11 1.38
C ILE A 18 -0.32 -11.24 0.37
N SER A 19 0.43 -11.26 -0.73
CA SER A 19 0.26 -12.26 -1.80
C SER A 19 1.23 -13.44 -1.72
N ALA A 20 2.36 -13.29 -1.04
CA ALA A 20 3.46 -14.25 -1.10
C ALA A 20 3.50 -15.26 0.07
N TYR A 21 2.87 -14.95 1.21
CA TYR A 21 2.98 -15.77 2.40
C TYR A 21 1.60 -16.22 2.90
N GLN A 22 1.43 -17.54 3.01
CA GLN A 22 0.34 -18.09 3.81
C GLN A 22 0.64 -17.76 5.29
N PRO A 23 -0.34 -17.31 6.09
CA PRO A 23 -0.13 -16.97 7.51
C PRO A 23 0.60 -18.07 8.29
N GLU A 24 0.33 -19.33 7.95
CA GLU A 24 0.94 -20.53 8.52
C GLU A 24 2.46 -20.59 8.34
N GLN A 25 2.99 -20.05 7.25
CA GLN A 25 4.43 -20.01 6.97
C GLN A 25 5.15 -18.97 7.83
N LEU A 26 4.43 -17.98 8.35
CA LEU A 26 4.98 -16.90 9.17
C LEU A 26 5.08 -17.29 10.66
N ASN A 27 4.38 -18.33 11.10
CA ASN A 27 4.36 -18.79 12.50
C ASN A 27 5.75 -19.18 13.04
N ASN A 28 6.71 -19.48 12.16
CA ASN A 28 8.08 -19.83 12.54
C ASN A 28 9.03 -18.62 12.66
N PHE A 29 8.54 -17.40 12.41
CA PHE A 29 9.35 -16.18 12.46
C PHE A 29 8.82 -15.21 13.51
N LYS A 30 9.74 -14.49 14.17
CA LYS A 30 9.37 -13.32 14.96
C LYS A 30 9.19 -12.14 14.01
N ARG A 31 7.99 -11.57 14.01
CA ARG A 31 7.69 -10.33 13.28
C ARG A 31 7.95 -9.14 14.20
N HIS A 32 8.68 -8.15 13.69
CA HIS A 32 8.74 -6.83 14.29
C HIS A 32 8.14 -5.85 13.29
N GLU A 33 7.09 -5.17 13.72
CA GLU A 33 6.39 -4.15 12.94
C GLU A 33 6.93 -2.79 13.37
N LEU A 34 7.32 -1.96 12.41
CA LEU A 34 7.73 -0.58 12.69
C LEU A 34 6.47 0.24 12.99
N SER A 35 6.10 0.33 14.26
CA SER A 35 4.91 1.06 14.74
C SER A 35 4.99 2.59 14.57
N GLU A 36 6.13 3.11 14.11
CA GLU A 36 6.43 4.55 14.01
C GLU A 36 6.68 5.03 12.58
N ALA A 37 6.26 4.25 11.57
CA ALA A 37 6.43 4.65 10.17
C ALA A 37 5.56 5.88 9.83
N GLN A 38 6.16 7.07 9.85
CA GLN A 38 5.52 8.33 9.43
C GLN A 38 5.58 8.55 7.91
N ASN A 39 6.38 7.75 7.19
CA ASN A 39 6.58 7.88 5.76
C ASN A 39 5.92 6.72 5.03
N PHE A 40 4.97 7.05 4.14
CA PHE A 40 4.27 6.08 3.30
C PHE A 40 4.84 6.11 1.89
N ILE A 41 4.98 4.92 1.30
CA ILE A 41 5.35 4.77 -0.11
C ILE A 41 4.06 4.60 -0.90
N PHE A 42 3.83 5.51 -1.84
CA PHE A 42 2.68 5.46 -2.73
C PHE A 42 3.00 4.70 -4.01
N GLY A 43 2.00 3.99 -4.53
CA GLY A 43 2.08 3.41 -5.87
C GLY A 43 2.03 4.51 -6.93
N HIS A 44 2.77 4.33 -8.02
CA HIS A 44 2.76 5.25 -9.16
C HIS A 44 2.29 4.53 -10.42
N LEU A 45 1.36 5.14 -11.16
CA LEU A 45 1.02 4.70 -12.50
C LEU A 45 2.02 5.30 -13.50
N VAL A 46 2.72 4.44 -14.24
CA VAL A 46 3.67 4.85 -15.27
C VAL A 46 3.15 4.39 -16.63
N CYS A 47 3.13 5.30 -17.61
CA CYS A 47 2.70 5.01 -18.97
C CYS A 47 3.76 5.44 -20.00
N SER A 48 3.62 4.96 -21.24
CA SER A 48 4.49 5.37 -22.34
C SER A 48 4.44 6.89 -22.54
N LYS A 49 5.54 7.49 -22.99
CA LYS A 49 5.63 8.92 -23.32
C LYS A 49 4.93 9.24 -24.66
N SER A 50 3.65 8.88 -24.75
CA SER A 50 2.78 9.08 -25.90
C SER A 50 1.54 9.87 -25.49
N GLN A 51 0.81 10.41 -26.47
CA GLN A 51 -0.47 11.07 -26.21
C GLN A 51 -1.48 10.13 -25.52
N ILE A 52 -1.49 8.86 -25.92
CA ILE A 52 -2.35 7.83 -25.31
C ILE A 52 -1.95 7.60 -23.85
N GLY A 53 -0.65 7.47 -23.56
CA GLY A 53 -0.16 7.30 -22.20
C GLY A 53 -0.52 8.47 -21.29
N ALA A 54 -0.41 9.71 -21.79
CA ALA A 54 -0.85 10.90 -21.06
C ALA A 54 -2.37 10.90 -20.81
N ALA A 55 -3.17 10.50 -21.79
CA ALA A 55 -4.63 10.40 -21.63
C ALA A 55 -5.04 9.33 -20.61
N VAL A 56 -4.33 8.21 -20.54
CA VAL A 56 -4.56 7.16 -19.53
C VAL A 56 -4.27 7.68 -18.13
N ILE A 57 -3.14 8.36 -17.91
CA ILE A 57 -2.82 8.97 -16.61
C ILE A 57 -3.90 9.98 -16.22
N ALA A 58 -4.30 10.87 -17.13
CA ALA A 58 -5.32 11.87 -16.85
C ALA A 58 -6.68 11.23 -16.47
N LEU A 59 -7.09 10.17 -17.18
CA LEU A 59 -8.32 9.43 -16.88
C LEU A 59 -8.24 8.74 -15.51
N PHE A 60 -7.10 8.13 -15.20
CA PHE A 60 -6.87 7.49 -13.92
C PHE A 60 -6.94 8.51 -12.78
N ASP A 61 -6.21 9.62 -12.90
CA ASP A 61 -6.19 10.69 -11.90
C ASP A 61 -7.59 11.27 -11.68
N GLN A 62 -8.36 11.49 -12.75
CA GLN A 62 -9.75 11.97 -12.65
C GLN A 62 -10.64 10.95 -11.94
N THR A 63 -10.47 9.66 -12.24
CA THR A 63 -11.25 8.58 -11.63
C THR A 63 -10.95 8.48 -10.14
N MET A 64 -9.68 8.52 -9.75
CA MET A 64 -9.23 8.39 -8.36
C MET A 64 -9.66 9.56 -7.46
N ARG A 65 -10.08 10.70 -8.02
CA ARG A 65 -10.65 11.83 -7.27
C ARG A 65 -12.08 11.63 -6.82
N ARG A 66 -12.79 10.60 -7.32
CA ARG A 66 -14.18 10.36 -6.92
C ARG A 66 -14.22 9.73 -5.53
N SER A 67 -15.10 10.23 -4.67
CA SER A 67 -15.17 9.85 -3.25
C SER A 67 -15.38 8.35 -3.05
N GLU A 68 -16.15 7.71 -3.91
CA GLU A 68 -16.44 6.27 -3.85
C GLU A 68 -15.18 5.41 -4.00
N TYR A 69 -14.20 5.84 -4.81
CA TYR A 69 -12.94 5.11 -4.95
C TYR A 69 -12.02 5.36 -3.76
N PHE A 70 -12.01 6.57 -3.21
CA PHE A 70 -11.30 6.85 -1.97
C PHE A 70 -11.82 5.98 -0.82
N GLU A 71 -13.14 5.94 -0.62
CA GLU A 71 -13.79 5.10 0.39
C GLU A 71 -13.45 3.62 0.22
N GLU A 72 -13.52 3.12 -1.02
CA GLU A 72 -13.16 1.73 -1.32
C GLU A 72 -11.69 1.44 -0.99
N ILE A 73 -10.76 2.34 -1.34
CA ILE A 73 -9.34 2.19 -1.01
C ILE A 73 -9.14 2.09 0.50
N VAL A 74 -9.78 2.98 1.27
CA VAL A 74 -9.71 2.97 2.74
C VAL A 74 -10.23 1.64 3.30
N VAL A 75 -11.38 1.16 2.81
CA VAL A 75 -11.97 -0.12 3.22
C VAL A 75 -11.03 -1.30 2.91
N GLN A 76 -10.47 -1.36 1.70
CA GLN A 76 -9.58 -2.45 1.31
C GLN A 76 -8.28 -2.47 2.13
N HIS A 77 -7.73 -1.31 2.47
CA HIS A 77 -6.56 -1.23 3.35
C HIS A 77 -6.91 -1.67 4.77
N LYS A 78 -8.06 -1.24 5.30
CA LYS A 78 -8.54 -1.67 6.62
C LYS A 78 -8.73 -3.18 6.75
N LEU A 79 -9.17 -3.85 5.68
CA LEU A 79 -9.38 -5.30 5.66
C LEU A 79 -8.08 -6.11 5.53
N SER A 80 -7.02 -5.51 4.99
CA SER A 80 -5.77 -6.20 4.65
C SER A 80 -4.61 -5.92 5.64
N MET A 81 -4.84 -5.09 6.65
CA MET A 81 -3.82 -4.61 7.58
C MET A 81 -4.28 -4.71 9.04
N PRO A 82 -3.35 -4.89 10.01
CA PRO A 82 -3.63 -4.67 11.42
C PRO A 82 -4.17 -3.26 11.69
N VAL A 83 -4.95 -3.11 12.77
CA VAL A 83 -5.64 -1.84 13.09
C VAL A 83 -4.65 -0.70 13.33
N GLU A 84 -3.55 -1.00 14.01
CA GLU A 84 -2.49 -0.05 14.35
C GLU A 84 -1.78 0.49 13.10
N GLU A 85 -1.52 -0.37 12.12
CA GLU A 85 -0.92 0.01 10.84
C GLU A 85 -1.89 0.83 9.99
N PHE A 86 -3.16 0.42 9.97
CA PHE A 86 -4.20 1.13 9.23
C PHE A 86 -4.39 2.57 9.75
N SER A 87 -4.38 2.81 11.07
CA SER A 87 -4.51 4.17 11.62
C SER A 87 -3.42 5.13 11.15
N ALA A 88 -2.20 4.63 10.89
CA ALA A 88 -1.13 5.44 10.33
C ALA A 88 -1.41 5.79 8.85
N ILE A 89 -1.84 4.80 8.07
CA ILE A 89 -2.12 4.93 6.63
C ILE A 89 -3.38 5.77 6.36
N GLU A 90 -4.41 5.65 7.19
CA GLU A 90 -5.69 6.36 7.05
C GLU A 90 -5.49 7.89 7.05
N ASN A 91 -4.61 8.39 7.93
CA ASN A 91 -4.27 9.82 7.98
C ASN A 91 -3.61 10.27 6.67
N ALA A 92 -2.63 9.51 6.18
CA ALA A 92 -1.91 9.85 4.95
C ALA A 92 -2.81 9.78 3.70
N LEU A 93 -3.69 8.77 3.61
CA LEU A 93 -4.69 8.69 2.54
C LEU A 93 -5.64 9.90 2.59
N THR A 94 -6.09 10.27 3.79
CA THR A 94 -7.00 11.41 3.99
C THR A 94 -6.35 12.73 3.58
N ASP A 95 -5.08 12.94 3.89
CA ASP A 95 -4.37 14.16 3.53
C ASP A 95 -4.22 14.29 2.01
N ILE A 96 -3.86 13.20 1.31
CA ILE A 96 -3.80 13.18 -0.16
C ILE A 96 -5.15 13.50 -0.80
N TYR A 97 -6.23 12.92 -0.28
CA TYR A 97 -7.56 13.19 -0.81
C TYR A 97 -7.98 14.65 -0.62
N LYS A 98 -7.59 15.29 0.49
CA LYS A 98 -7.85 16.71 0.76
C LYS A 98 -7.00 17.64 -0.10
N GLU A 99 -5.74 17.29 -0.34
CA GLU A 99 -4.79 18.08 -1.14
C GLU A 99 -5.02 17.93 -2.65
N SER A 100 -5.74 16.88 -3.07
CA SER A 100 -6.09 16.66 -4.47
C SER A 100 -6.99 17.79 -4.99
N PRO A 101 -6.58 18.53 -6.03
CA PRO A 101 -7.42 19.60 -6.58
C PRO A 101 -8.72 19.00 -7.13
N LYS A 102 -9.84 19.53 -6.64
CA LYS A 102 -11.20 19.15 -7.03
C LYS A 102 -11.46 19.42 -8.51
#